data_AF-A0A916F2H7-F1
#
_entry.id   AF-A0A916F2H7-F1
#
_cell.length_a   1.000
_cell.length_b   1.000
_cell.length_c   1.000
_cell.angle_alpha   90.00
_cell.angle_beta   90.00
_cell.angle_gamma   90.00
#
_symmetry.space_group_name_H-M   'P 1'
#
loop_
_entity.id
_entity.type
_entity.pdbx_description
1 polymer ?
#
loop_
_entity_poly.entity_id
_entity_poly.type
_entity_poly.pdbx_seq_one_letter_code
_entity_poly.pdbx_strand_id
1 'polypeptide(L)' 'MKPCDENIMKTIMLADQMLVLADQGDAQSEDAGCGILYGIMRDSAYKILQLAEEEKHKHINKGWWRDRC' A
#
# COMPACT_ATOMS: atom_id res chain seq x y z
N MET A 1 0.68 8.92 18.37
CA MET A 1 0.92 7.76 17.49
C MET A 1 2.22 7.07 17.88
N LYS A 2 2.28 5.73 17.96
CA LYS A 2 3.55 5.01 18.19
C LYS A 2 4.38 5.00 16.89
N PRO A 3 5.72 4.89 16.94
CA PRO A 3 6.54 4.78 15.72
C PRO A 3 6.13 3.61 14.80
N CYS A 4 5.60 2.52 15.36
CA CYS A 4 5.07 1.39 14.60
C CYS A 4 3.82 1.76 13.79
N ASP A 5 2.89 2.52 14.36
CA ASP A 5 1.67 2.99 13.69
C ASP A 5 2.03 3.93 12.52
N GLU A 6 3.06 4.77 12.68
CA GLU A 6 3.55 5.64 11.61
C GLU A 6 4.10 4.85 10.43
N ASN A 7 4.79 3.73 10.71
CA ASN A 7 5.28 2.85 9.65
C ASN A 7 4.14 2.16 8.92
N ILE A 8 3.09 1.72 9.63
CA ILE A 8 1.88 1.16 9.01
C ILE A 8 1.22 2.18 8.08
N MET A 9 1.08 3.43 8.53
CA MET A 9 0.56 4.52 7.69
C MET A 9 1.43 4.77 6.45
N LYS A 10 2.76 4.80 6.60
CA LYS A 10 3.68 4.95 5.46
C LYS A 10 3.58 3.77 4.49
N THR A 11 3.37 2.56 4.99
CA THR A 11 3.17 1.37 4.15
C THR A 11 1.88 1.48 3.34
N ILE A 12 0.77 1.93 3.95
CA ILE A 12 -0.49 2.19 3.24
C ILE A 12 -0.27 3.23 2.14
N MET A 13 0.35 4.38 2.48
CA MET A 13 0.63 5.44 1.51
C MET A 13 1.53 4.96 0.36
N LEU A 14 2.51 4.11 0.65
CA LEU A 14 3.39 3.55 -0.38
C LEU A 14 2.63 2.58 -1.29
N ALA A 15 1.74 1.75 -0.74
CA ALA A 15 0.90 0.86 -1.55
C ALA A 15 -0.04 1.65 -2.47
N ASP A 16 -0.62 2.74 -2.00
CA ASP A 16 -1.42 3.64 -2.85
C ASP A 16 -0.58 4.25 -3.98
N GLN A 17 0.64 4.69 -3.68
CA GLN A 17 1.57 5.18 -4.71
C GLN A 17 1.95 4.10 -5.73
N MET A 18 2.11 2.84 -5.29
CA MET A 18 2.34 1.72 -6.19
C MET A 18 1.15 1.47 -7.12
N LEU A 19 -0.09 1.58 -6.63
CA LEU A 19 -1.29 1.44 -7.46
C LEU A 19 -1.34 2.52 -8.55
N VAL A 20 -1.13 3.79 -8.18
CA VAL A 20 -1.12 4.90 -9.13
C VAL A 20 -0.03 4.71 -10.18
N LEU A 21 1.18 4.32 -9.77
CA LEU A 21 2.29 4.09 -10.68
C LEU A 21 2.03 2.89 -11.61
N ALA A 22 1.46 1.81 -11.09
CA ALA A 22 1.10 0.64 -11.88
C ALA A 22 0.06 1.00 -12.96
N ASP A 23 -0.96 1.78 -12.63
CA ASP A 23 -1.99 2.20 -13.60
C ASP A 23 -1.43 3.14 -14.67
N GLN A 24 -0.56 4.08 -14.28
CA GLN A 24 0.13 4.95 -15.24
C GLN A 24 1.05 4.15 -16.16
N GLY A 25 1.83 3.24 -15.60
CA GLY A 25 2.77 2.41 -16.34
C GLY A 25 2.08 1.45 -17.31
N ASP A 26 0.99 0.82 -16.89
CA ASP A 26 0.16 -0.06 -17.73
C ASP A 26 -0.46 0.72 -18.91
N ALA A 27 -0.95 1.93 -18.67
CA ALA A 27 -1.48 2.81 -19.71
C ALA A 27 -0.41 3.31 -20.71
N GLN A 28 0.86 3.36 -20.30
CA GLN A 28 2.01 3.80 -21.10
C GLN A 28 2.84 2.63 -21.66
N SER A 29 2.39 1.39 -21.46
CA SER A 29 3.16 0.20 -21.80
C SER A 29 3.35 0.04 -23.30
N GLU A 30 4.60 -0.02 -23.77
CA GLU A 30 4.96 -0.20 -25.18
C GLU A 30 5.30 -1.67 -25.53
N ASP A 31 5.51 -2.51 -24.53
CA ASP A 31 5.79 -3.94 -24.71
C ASP A 31 5.11 -4.82 -23.64
N ALA A 32 5.22 -6.14 -23.82
CA ALA A 32 4.69 -7.11 -22.88
C ALA A 32 5.45 -7.14 -21.54
N GLY A 33 6.72 -6.73 -21.52
CA GLY A 33 7.56 -6.71 -20.32
C GLY A 33 7.10 -5.66 -19.31
N CYS A 34 6.80 -4.45 -19.80
CA CYS A 34 6.19 -3.37 -19.03
C CYS A 34 4.82 -3.80 -18.47
N GLY A 35 3.96 -4.42 -19.28
CA GLY A 35 2.66 -4.93 -18.82
C GLY A 35 2.80 -5.95 -17.69
N ILE A 36 3.75 -6.88 -17.79
CA ILE A 36 4.04 -7.84 -16.70
C ILE A 36 4.53 -7.13 -15.44
N LEU A 37 5.46 -6.18 -15.58
CA LEU A 37 6.02 -5.43 -14.46
C LEU A 37 4.94 -4.66 -13.70
N TYR A 38 4.10 -3.91 -14.41
CA TYR A 38 3.04 -3.10 -13.79
C TYR A 38 1.88 -3.95 -13.27
N GLY A 39 1.59 -5.09 -13.91
CA GLY A 39 0.68 -6.10 -13.36
C GLY A 39 1.17 -6.65 -12.01
N ILE A 40 2.44 -7.05 -11.91
CA ILE A 40 3.05 -7.52 -10.66
C ILE A 40 3.06 -6.41 -9.59
N MET A 41 3.36 -5.17 -9.98
CA MET A 41 3.34 -4.02 -9.08
C MET A 41 1.94 -3.81 -8.49
N ARG A 42 0.91 -3.84 -9.33
CA ARG A 42 -0.51 -3.69 -8.93
C ARG A 42 -0.92 -4.79 -7.94
N ASP A 43 -0.65 -6.05 -8.26
CA ASP A 43 -0.99 -7.19 -7.40
C ASP A 43 -0.27 -7.12 -6.05
N SER A 44 1.00 -6.73 -6.06
CA SER A 44 1.81 -6.58 -4.84
C SER A 44 1.27 -5.43 -3.98
N ALA A 45 0.90 -4.30 -4.59
CA ALA A 45 0.34 -3.16 -3.90
C ALA A 45 -0.96 -3.52 -3.16
N TYR A 46 -1.89 -4.23 -3.81
CA TYR A 46 -3.12 -4.68 -3.16
C TYR A 46 -2.86 -5.61 -1.95
N LYS A 47 -1.94 -6.56 -2.08
CA LYS A 47 -1.56 -7.46 -0.98
C LYS A 47 -0.95 -6.69 0.19
N ILE A 48 -0.06 -5.73 -0.08
CA ILE A 48 0.56 -4.88 0.95
C ILE A 48 -0.50 -4.02 1.62
N LEU A 49 -1.38 -3.37 0.85
CA LEU A 49 -2.44 -2.52 1.37
C LEU A 49 -3.38 -3.29 2.31
N GLN A 50 -3.80 -4.49 1.89
CA GLN A 50 -4.63 -5.37 2.72
C GLN A 50 -3.95 -5.69 4.05
N LEU A 51 -2.70 -6.16 4.03
CA LEU A 51 -1.96 -6.51 5.25
C LEU A 51 -1.75 -5.31 6.18
N ALA A 52 -1.48 -4.13 5.62
CA ALA A 52 -1.23 -2.92 6.39
C ALA A 52 -2.52 -2.40 7.04
N GLU A 53 -3.66 -2.40 6.34
CA GLU A 53 -4.96 -2.05 6.92
C GLU A 53 -5.41 -3.06 7.98
N GLU A 54 -5.19 -4.36 7.77
CA GLU A 54 -5.45 -5.39 8.78
C GLU A 54 -4.64 -5.14 10.07
N GLU A 55 -3.36 -4.76 9.95
CA GLU A 55 -2.52 -4.47 11.11
C GLU A 55 -2.94 -3.16 11.82
N LYS A 56 -3.28 -2.12 11.06
CA LYS A 56 -3.89 -0.88 11.58
C LYS A 56 -5.17 -1.18 12.36
N HIS A 57 -6.06 -2.01 11.83
CA HIS A 57 -7.27 -2.43 12.54
C HIS A 57 -6.98 -3.20 13.82
N LYS A 58 -5.98 -4.10 13.83
CA LYS A 58 -5.54 -4.76 15.07
C LYS A 58 -5.03 -3.75 16.10
N HIS A 59 -4.29 -2.73 15.68
CA HIS A 59 -3.80 -1.68 16.57
C HIS A 59 -4.94 -0.82 17.13
N ILE A 60 -5.95 -0.50 16.31
CA ILE A 60 -7.17 0.21 16.75
C ILE A 60 -7.93 -0.63 17.78
N ASN A 61 -8.17 -1.92 17.49
CA ASN A 61 -8.89 -2.82 18.38
C ASN A 61 -8.18 -3.05 19.73
N LYS A 62 -6.84 -2.97 19.75
CA LYS A 62 -6.03 -3.03 20.98
C LYS A 62 -5.95 -1.69 21.73
N GLY A 63 -6.54 -0.61 21.19
CA GLY A 63 -6.43 0.74 21.73
C GLY A 63 -5.02 1.33 21.64
N TRP A 64 -4.17 0.78 20.78
CA TRP A 64 -2.80 1.26 20.58
C TRP A 64 -2.74 2.42 19.59
N TRP A 65 -3.70 2.46 18.67
CA TRP A 65 -3.83 3.52 17.69
C TRP A 65 -4.28 4.81 18.37
N ARG A 66 -3.35 5.75 18.56
CA ARG A 66 -3.67 7.09 19.06
C ARG A 66 -3.69 8.04 17.88
N ASP A 67 -4.88 8.44 17.47
CA ASP A 67 -5.06 9.59 16.59
C ASP A 67 -4.42 10.81 17.25
N ARG A 68 -3.77 11.65 16.44
CA ARG A 68 -3.38 12.99 16.90
C ARG A 68 -4.69 13.77 17.05
N CYS A 69 -5.16 13.93 18.29
CA CYS A 69 -6.12 14.99 18.62
C CYS A 69 -5.55 16.34 18.24
#